data_AF-A0AA50CRD1-F1
#
_entry.id   AF-A0AA50CRD1-F1
#
_cell.length_a   1.000
_cell.length_b   1.000
_cell.length_c   1.000
_cell.angle_alpha   90.00
_cell.angle_beta   90.00
_cell.angle_gamma   90.00
#
_symmetry.space_group_name_H-M   'P 1'
#
loop_
_entity.id
_entity.type
_entity.pdbx_description
1 polymer ?
#
loop_
_entity_poly.entity_id
_entity_poly.type
_entity_poly.pdbx_seq_one_letter_code
_entity_poly.pdbx_strand_id
1 'polypeptide(L)'
;MSDRNWTEVRPLTPEQRNTVMRDLELIAQGEELDMPWRRVRILLDHKLAEVCHPVITQGSNTSLNLTDAGLRFMDQANDQSK
;
A
#
# COMPACT_ATOMS: atom_id res chain seq x y z
N MET A 1 -14.25 -12.16 28.44
CA MET A 1 -13.77 -10.90 27.86
C MET A 1 -12.93 -11.29 26.66
N SER A 2 -13.36 -11.00 25.44
CA SER A 2 -12.60 -11.39 24.25
C SER A 2 -11.41 -10.45 24.08
N ASP A 3 -10.20 -10.99 24.13
CA ASP A 3 -8.97 -10.34 23.66
C ASP A 3 -9.15 -9.95 22.19
N ARG A 4 -9.67 -8.76 21.93
CA ARG A 4 -9.54 -8.15 20.61
C ARG A 4 -8.09 -7.75 20.47
N ASN A 5 -7.35 -8.51 19.68
CA ASN A 5 -6.03 -8.13 19.21
C ASN A 5 -6.19 -6.88 18.33
N TRP A 6 -6.16 -5.69 18.93
CA TRP A 6 -6.32 -4.40 18.23
C TRP A 6 -5.22 -4.14 17.20
N THR A 7 -4.18 -4.97 17.19
CA THR A 7 -3.04 -4.96 16.27
C THR A 7 -3.17 -5.91 15.09
N GLU A 8 -4.21 -6.75 15.02
CA GLU A 8 -4.43 -7.61 13.85
C GLU A 8 -4.99 -6.82 12.67
N VAL A 9 -4.15 -6.65 11.66
CA VAL A 9 -4.52 -6.10 10.36
C VAL A 9 -5.56 -7.02 9.75
N ARG A 10 -6.75 -6.49 9.45
CA ARG A 10 -7.82 -7.32 8.86
C ARG A 10 -7.38 -7.82 7.50
N PRO A 11 -7.69 -9.07 7.13
CA PRO A 11 -7.45 -9.56 5.77
C PRO A 11 -8.16 -8.68 4.73
N LEU A 12 -7.50 -8.46 3.58
CA LEU A 12 -8.12 -7.76 2.46
C LEU A 12 -9.27 -8.57 1.87
N THR A 13 -10.41 -7.94 1.64
CA THR A 13 -11.47 -8.53 0.81
C THR A 13 -11.02 -8.59 -0.66
N PRO A 14 -11.64 -9.44 -1.51
CA PRO A 14 -11.31 -9.50 -2.93
C PRO A 14 -11.38 -8.14 -3.65
N GLU A 15 -12.37 -7.31 -3.34
CA GLU A 15 -12.54 -5.96 -3.92
C GLU A 15 -11.42 -5.03 -3.45
N GLN A 16 -11.01 -5.15 -2.18
CA GLN A 16 -9.89 -4.40 -1.64
C GLN A 16 -8.57 -4.84 -2.28
N ARG A 17 -8.39 -6.13 -2.58
CA ARG A 17 -7.18 -6.63 -3.26
C ARG A 17 -7.01 -6.00 -4.63
N ASN A 18 -8.08 -5.89 -5.43
CA ASN A 18 -8.02 -5.22 -6.74
C ASN A 18 -7.70 -3.73 -6.60
N THR A 19 -8.29 -3.06 -5.62
CA THR A 19 -8.03 -1.65 -5.33
C THR A 19 -6.57 -1.44 -4.91
N VAL A 20 -6.06 -2.30 -4.04
CA VAL A 20 -4.66 -2.30 -3.57
C VAL A 20 -3.70 -2.58 -4.72
N MET A 21 -3.99 -3.55 -5.59
CA MET A 21 -3.18 -3.80 -6.78
C MET A 21 -3.05 -2.55 -7.65
N ARG A 22 -4.17 -1.88 -7.92
CA ARG A 22 -4.15 -0.63 -8.69
C ARG A 22 -3.36 0.47 -8.00
N ASP A 23 -3.42 0.55 -6.67
CA ASP A 23 -2.62 1.51 -5.90
C ASP A 23 -1.11 1.23 -5.98
N LEU A 24 -0.73 -0.05 -5.90
CA LEU A 24 0.69 -0.44 -6.01
C LEU A 24 1.23 -0.15 -7.41
N GLU A 25 0.43 -0.32 -8.46
CA GLU A 25 0.77 0.09 -9.83
C GLU A 25 1.00 1.60 -9.95
N LEU A 26 0.14 2.42 -9.34
CA LEU A 26 0.30 3.88 -9.36
C LEU A 26 1.61 4.30 -8.68
N ILE A 27 1.94 3.70 -7.54
CA ILE A 27 3.21 3.95 -6.84
C ILE A 27 4.40 3.50 -7.69
N ALA A 28 4.32 2.33 -8.33
CA ALA A 28 5.38 1.84 -9.22
C ALA A 28 5.65 2.78 -10.40
N GLN A 29 4.62 3.53 -10.83
CA GLN A 29 4.68 4.49 -11.93
C GLN A 29 5.07 5.90 -11.48
N GLY A 30 5.15 6.16 -10.17
CA GLY A 30 5.33 7.52 -9.62
C GLY A 30 4.09 8.41 -9.79
N GLU A 31 2.92 7.79 -9.99
CA GLU A 31 1.62 8.45 -10.20
C GLU A 31 0.75 8.42 -8.93
N GLU A 32 1.34 8.21 -7.75
CA GLU A 32 0.63 8.17 -6.47
C GLU A 32 0.23 9.54 -5.91
N LEU A 33 0.53 10.62 -6.65
CA LEU A 33 0.14 11.99 -6.32
C LEU A 33 -1.38 12.06 -6.10
N ASP A 34 -1.78 12.73 -5.02
CA ASP A 34 -3.19 12.87 -4.58
C ASP A 34 -3.91 11.58 -4.17
N MET A 35 -3.19 10.47 -3.94
CA MET A 35 -3.79 9.26 -3.40
C MET A 35 -4.49 9.55 -2.05
N PRO A 36 -5.79 9.22 -1.89
CA PRO A 36 -6.50 9.46 -0.65
C PRO A 36 -5.82 8.76 0.53
N TRP A 37 -5.62 9.48 1.64
CA TRP A 37 -4.94 8.95 2.83
C TRP A 37 -5.52 7.62 3.34
N ARG A 38 -6.83 7.41 3.16
CA ARG A 38 -7.48 6.13 3.51
C ARG A 38 -6.91 4.94 2.72
N ARG A 39 -6.56 5.12 1.44
CA ARG A 39 -5.94 4.08 0.59
C ARG A 39 -4.47 3.89 0.98
N VAL A 40 -3.73 4.99 1.16
CA VAL A 40 -2.35 4.96 1.67
C VAL A 40 -2.27 4.17 2.98
N ARG A 41 -3.17 4.44 3.93
CA ARG A 41 -3.20 3.74 5.21
C ARG A 41 -3.39 2.23 5.07
N ILE A 42 -4.21 1.77 4.12
CA ILE A 42 -4.37 0.33 3.86
C ILE A 42 -3.04 -0.28 3.41
N LEU A 43 -2.31 0.39 2.51
CA LEU A 43 -1.00 -0.10 2.06
C LEU A 43 0.01 -0.16 3.21
N LEU A 44 0.02 0.86 4.08
CA LEU A 44 0.90 0.91 5.25
C LEU A 44 0.55 -0.15 6.29
N ASP A 45 -0.74 -0.31 6.61
CA ASP A 45 -1.23 -1.31 7.57
C ASP A 45 -0.83 -2.72 7.10
N HIS A 46 -0.89 -2.99 5.80
CA HIS A 46 -0.48 -4.25 5.19
C HIS A 46 1.01 -4.34 4.86
N LYS A 47 1.80 -3.32 5.18
CA LYS A 47 3.25 -3.24 4.88
C LYS A 47 3.59 -3.40 3.41
N LEU A 48 2.68 -3.02 2.51
CA LEU A 48 2.87 -3.13 1.05
C LEU A 48 3.58 -1.91 0.45
N ALA A 49 3.45 -0.77 1.12
CA ALA A 49 4.19 0.44 0.80
C ALA A 49 4.75 1.05 2.09
N GLU A 50 5.72 1.94 1.93
CA GLU A 50 6.29 2.74 3.00
C GLU A 50 6.34 4.21 2.62
N VAL A 51 6.18 5.08 3.61
CA VAL A 51 6.33 6.52 3.42
C VAL A 51 7.81 6.84 3.28
N CYS A 52 8.18 7.41 2.15
CA CYS A 52 9.45 8.07 2.01
C CYS A 52 9.36 9.46 2.62
N HIS A 53 10.32 9.79 3.47
CA HIS A 53 10.50 11.14 3.97
C HIS A 53 11.63 11.78 3.16
N PRO A 54 11.34 12.59 2.13
CA PRO A 54 12.38 13.37 1.48
C PRO A 54 13.05 14.25 2.53
N VAL A 55 14.37 14.33 2.48
CA VAL A 55 15.17 15.16 3.38
C VAL A 55 14.69 16.62 3.26
N ILE A 56 13.94 17.04 4.27
CA ILE A 56 13.44 18.37 4.62
C ILE A 56 13.79 19.47 3.61
N THR A 57 12.90 19.67 2.64
CA THR A 57 12.76 20.96 1.94
C THR A 57 11.29 21.39 2.06
N GLN A 58 11.04 22.67 2.33
CA GLN A 58 9.68 23.20 2.41
C GLN A 58 8.95 22.91 1.11
N GLY A 59 7.87 22.13 1.17
CA GLY A 59 7.14 21.64 0.00
C GLY A 59 7.30 20.14 -0.30
N SER A 60 7.88 19.37 0.63
CA SER A 60 8.04 17.92 0.50
C SER A 60 6.71 17.20 0.26
N ASN A 61 6.47 16.80 -0.99
CA ASN A 61 5.40 15.86 -1.31
C ASN A 61 5.79 14.51 -0.69
N THR A 62 4.93 13.99 0.19
CA THR A 62 5.06 12.64 0.74
C THR A 62 5.05 11.64 -0.42
N SER A 63 6.19 11.04 -0.75
CA SER A 63 6.28 9.97 -1.75
C SER A 63 6.14 8.61 -1.07
N LEU A 64 5.70 7.62 -1.83
CA LEU A 64 5.59 6.23 -1.35
C LEU A 64 6.56 5.35 -2.11
N ASN A 65 7.20 4.41 -1.41
CA ASN A 65 7.95 3.33 -2.03
C ASN A 65 7.22 2.01 -1.81
N LEU A 66 7.35 1.10 -2.78
CA LEU A 66 6.93 -0.29 -2.60
C LEU A 66 7.91 -1.02 -1.68
N THR A 67 7.39 -1.82 -0.76
CA THR A 67 8.21 -2.74 0.03
C THR A 67 8.40 -4.06 -0.73
N ASP A 68 9.32 -4.90 -0.25
CA ASP A 68 9.46 -6.28 -0.74
C ASP A 68 8.13 -7.07 -0.67
N ALA A 69 7.31 -6.81 0.34
CA ALA A 69 6.00 -7.44 0.47
C ALA A 69 5.01 -6.91 -0.58
N GLY A 70 5.06 -5.61 -0.89
CA GLY A 70 4.29 -5.00 -1.98
C GLY A 70 4.65 -5.59 -3.34
N LEU A 71 5.95 -5.71 -3.63
CA LEU A 71 6.45 -6.32 -4.88
C LEU A 71 5.97 -7.77 -5.04
N ARG A 72 6.14 -8.60 -4.00
CA ARG A 72 5.66 -9.99 -4.02
C ARG A 72 4.14 -10.09 -4.18
N PHE A 73 3.39 -9.17 -3.58
CA PHE A 73 1.94 -9.11 -3.72
C PHE A 73 1.53 -8.84 -5.18
N MET A 74 2.27 -7.96 -5.87
CA MET A 74 2.04 -7.69 -7.29
C MET A 74 2.34 -8.89 -8.17
N ASP A 75 3.46 -9.59 -7.94
CA ASP A 75 3.85 -10.79 -8.69
C ASP A 75 2.79 -11.90 -8.56
N GLN A 76 2.31 -12.15 -7.34
CA GLN A 76 1.29 -13.17 -7.07
C GLN A 76 -0.05 -12.86 -7.74
N ALA A 77 -0.43 -11.59 -7.84
CA ALA A 77 -1.64 -11.20 -8.53
C ALA A 77 -1.52 -11.39 -10.05
N ASN A 78 -0.34 -11.15 -10.61
CA ASN A 78 -0.07 -11.32 -12.03
C ASN A 78 -0.03 -12.80 -12.45
N ASP A 79 0.48 -13.67 -11.57
CA ASP A 79 0.49 -15.13 -11.79
C ASP A 79 -0.91 -15.76 -11.73
N GLN A 80 -1.87 -15.14 -11.02
CA GLN A 80 -3.27 -15.61 -10.97
C GLN A 80 -4.12 -15.15 -12.15
N SER A 81 -3.60 -14.26 -13.02
CA SER A 81 -4.27 -13.82 -14.25
C SER A 81 -3.83 -14.59 -15.51
N LYS A 82 -2.95 -15.59 -15.38
CA LYS A 82 -2.61 -16.54 -16.45
C LYS A 82 -3.41 -17.84 -16.34
#